data_AF-A0A8T6N6D9-F1
#
_entry.id   AF-A0A8T6N6D9-F1
#
_cell.length_a   1.000
_cell.length_b   1.000
_cell.length_c   1.000
_cell.angle_alpha   90.00
_cell.angle_beta   90.00
_cell.angle_gamma   90.00
#
_symmetry.space_group_name_H-M   'P 1'
#
loop_
_entity.id
_entity.type
_entity.pdbx_description
1 polymer ?
#
loop_
_entity_poly.entity_id
_entity_poly.type
_entity_poly.pdbx_seq_one_letter_code
_entity_poly.pdbx_strand_id
1 'polypeptide(L)'
;MYSLTLYTYLSPSKVCEGVGVFSLIDIPKDTCIFTPSKTQYVLWTDVDERIRGRIEMLTYCDADGFWIDNDLDKLGPQYYINHSHDPNVAYNKDTGKLYAIKDILANVELTDYYFPGERDWRI
;
A
#
# COMPACT_ATOMS: atom_id res chain seq x y z
N MET A 1 3.16 -3.84 -23.18
CA MET A 1 4.59 -3.99 -22.84
C MET A 1 4.68 -3.97 -21.33
N TYR A 2 5.36 -4.93 -20.70
CA TYR A 2 5.49 -4.99 -19.24
C TYR A 2 6.67 -4.12 -18.78
N SER A 3 6.53 -3.48 -17.63
CA SER A 3 7.70 -2.90 -16.95
C SER A 3 8.58 -4.02 -16.42
N LEU A 4 9.89 -3.91 -16.61
CA LEU A 4 10.89 -4.84 -16.05
C LEU A 4 11.59 -4.26 -14.81
N THR A 5 11.15 -3.10 -14.35
CA THR A 5 11.70 -2.45 -13.15
C THR A 5 11.08 -3.06 -11.90
N LEU A 6 11.93 -3.51 -10.97
CA LEU A 6 11.53 -4.03 -9.67
C LEU A 6 12.25 -3.25 -8.56
N TYR A 7 11.50 -2.46 -7.79
CA TYR A 7 12.05 -1.64 -6.71
C TYR A 7 12.00 -2.30 -5.34
N THR A 8 11.12 -3.28 -5.13
CA THR A 8 10.73 -3.74 -3.80
C THR A 8 10.62 -5.25 -3.67
N TYR A 9 10.71 -5.75 -2.45
CA TYR A 9 10.40 -7.14 -2.08
C TYR A 9 9.60 -7.19 -0.77
N LEU A 10 8.95 -8.33 -0.49
CA LEU A 10 8.24 -8.55 0.77
C LEU A 10 9.12 -9.29 1.78
N SER A 11 9.03 -8.93 3.05
CA SER A 11 9.74 -9.57 4.16
C SER A 11 8.95 -9.37 5.47
N PRO A 12 9.23 -10.11 6.56
CA PRO A 12 8.66 -9.77 7.86
C PRO A 12 8.91 -8.29 8.22
N SER A 13 7.86 -7.60 8.63
CA SER A 13 7.91 -6.18 9.00
C SER A 13 8.79 -5.96 10.24
N LYS A 14 9.41 -4.78 10.33
CA LYS A 14 10.12 -4.30 11.50
C LYS A 14 9.27 -3.34 12.34
N VAL A 15 8.08 -2.94 11.86
CA VAL A 15 7.20 -1.97 12.54
C VAL A 15 5.90 -2.59 13.08
N CYS A 16 5.54 -3.80 12.63
CA CYS A 16 4.38 -4.54 13.12
C CYS A 16 4.61 -6.07 13.08
N GLU A 17 3.70 -6.83 13.69
CA GLU A 17 3.66 -8.29 13.56
C GLU A 17 2.98 -8.68 12.24
N GLY A 18 3.74 -8.61 11.15
CA GLY A 18 3.19 -8.87 9.82
C GLY A 18 4.22 -8.87 8.71
N VAL A 19 3.75 -8.57 7.50
CA VAL A 19 4.58 -8.43 6.29
C VAL A 19 4.79 -6.94 6.02
N GLY A 20 5.99 -6.57 5.62
CA GLY A 20 6.33 -5.23 5.15
C GLY A 20 6.92 -5.27 3.75
N VAL A 21 6.92 -4.11 3.10
CA VAL A 21 7.57 -3.89 1.81
C VAL A 21 8.93 -3.27 2.04
N PHE A 22 9.96 -3.81 1.41
CA PHE A 22 11.33 -3.34 1.56
C PHE A 22 11.90 -2.94 0.21
N SER A 23 12.74 -1.90 0.19
CA SER A 23 13.49 -1.50 -0.99
C SER A 23 14.50 -2.60 -1.37
N LEU A 24 14.46 -3.06 -2.63
CA LEU A 24 15.44 -4.02 -3.17
C LEU A 24 16.76 -3.33 -3.54
N ILE A 25 16.66 -2.09 -4.00
CA ILE A 25 17.76 -1.23 -4.45
C ILE A 25 17.62 0.14 -3.79
N ASP A 26 18.62 1.00 -3.93
CA ASP A 26 18.49 2.41 -3.55
C ASP A 26 17.42 3.09 -4.42
N ILE A 27 16.48 3.79 -3.78
CA ILE A 27 15.38 4.51 -4.43
C ILE A 27 15.57 5.99 -4.16
N PRO A 28 15.88 6.81 -5.18
CA PRO A 28 15.96 8.25 -5.04
C PRO A 28 14.64 8.87 -4.59
N LYS A 29 14.71 9.97 -3.86
CA LYS A 29 13.57 10.83 -3.57
C LYS A 29 12.79 11.17 -4.85
N ASP A 30 11.47 11.32 -4.71
CA ASP A 30 10.51 11.65 -5.77
C ASP A 30 10.32 10.55 -6.84
N THR A 31 10.92 9.37 -6.64
CA THR A 31 10.67 8.19 -7.48
C THR A 31 9.24 7.69 -7.29
N CYS A 32 8.51 7.50 -8.40
CA CYS A 32 7.24 6.80 -8.40
C CYS A 32 7.50 5.29 -8.31
N ILE A 33 7.26 4.68 -7.15
CA ILE A 33 7.58 3.28 -6.86
C ILE A 33 6.49 2.36 -7.43
N PHE A 34 5.22 2.72 -7.20
CA PHE A 34 4.07 1.99 -7.72
C PHE A 34 3.21 2.91 -8.58
N THR A 35 2.80 2.40 -9.74
CA THR A 35 1.81 3.02 -10.60
C THR A 35 0.70 2.02 -10.86
N PRO A 36 -0.56 2.34 -10.47
CA PRO A 36 -1.67 1.45 -10.72
C PRO A 36 -1.95 1.39 -12.22
N SER A 37 -2.32 0.22 -12.74
CA SER A 37 -2.73 0.07 -14.15
C SER A 37 -4.18 0.51 -14.37
N LYS A 38 -5.01 0.39 -13.34
CA LYS A 38 -6.39 0.87 -13.23
C LYS A 38 -6.62 1.31 -11.78
N THR A 39 -7.61 2.14 -11.54
CA THR A 39 -8.12 2.41 -10.19
C THR A 39 -9.62 2.34 -10.26
N GLN A 40 -10.23 1.54 -9.39
CA GLN A 40 -11.66 1.36 -9.31
C GLN A 40 -12.11 1.56 -7.87
N TYR A 41 -13.20 2.30 -7.71
CA TYR A 41 -13.93 2.39 -6.46
C TYR A 41 -15.05 1.36 -6.47
N VAL A 42 -15.16 0.56 -5.41
CA VAL A 42 -16.15 -0.52 -5.27
C VAL A 42 -16.97 -0.25 -4.01
N LEU A 43 -18.30 -0.26 -4.16
CA LEU A 43 -19.22 -0.04 -3.04
C LEU A 43 -19.27 -1.28 -2.13
N TRP A 44 -19.42 -1.06 -0.83
CA TRP A 44 -19.58 -2.16 0.12
C TRP A 44 -20.80 -3.03 -0.15
N THR A 45 -21.84 -2.47 -0.79
CA THR A 45 -23.05 -3.20 -1.19
C THR A 45 -22.82 -4.26 -2.25
N ASP A 46 -21.71 -4.16 -3.00
CA ASP A 46 -21.36 -5.09 -4.08
C ASP A 46 -20.45 -6.23 -3.60
N VAL A 47 -20.10 -6.24 -2.31
CA VAL A 47 -19.16 -7.18 -1.70
C VAL A 47 -19.86 -8.06 -0.68
N ASP A 48 -19.45 -9.32 -0.62
CA ASP A 48 -19.90 -10.24 0.42
C ASP A 48 -19.39 -9.79 1.80
N GLU A 49 -20.31 -9.55 2.74
CA GLU A 49 -20.00 -9.08 4.09
C GLU A 49 -18.97 -9.99 4.80
N ARG A 50 -18.92 -11.29 4.47
CA ARG A 50 -17.97 -12.25 5.07
C ARG A 50 -16.51 -11.93 4.79
N ILE A 51 -16.21 -11.19 3.71
CA ILE A 51 -14.83 -10.82 3.33
C ILE A 51 -14.51 -9.35 3.57
N ARG A 52 -15.49 -8.53 3.95
CA ARG A 52 -15.36 -7.09 4.15
C ARG A 52 -14.21 -6.72 5.08
N GLY A 53 -14.18 -7.28 6.29
CA GLY A 53 -13.15 -6.93 7.28
C GLY A 53 -11.74 -7.19 6.78
N ARG A 54 -11.54 -8.20 5.92
CA ARG A 54 -10.22 -8.46 5.32
C ARG A 54 -9.85 -7.43 4.25
N ILE A 55 -10.83 -6.94 3.49
CA ILE A 55 -10.63 -5.89 2.49
C ILE A 55 -10.32 -4.55 3.16
N GLU A 56 -11.04 -4.21 4.24
CA GLU A 56 -10.77 -3.01 5.04
C GLU A 56 -9.34 -2.99 5.60
N MET A 57 -8.81 -4.14 6.03
CA MET A 57 -7.43 -4.24 6.52
C MET A 57 -6.35 -4.08 5.43
N LEU A 58 -6.69 -4.31 4.16
CA LEU A 58 -5.72 -4.30 3.07
C LEU A 58 -5.81 -3.02 2.25
N THR A 59 -7.01 -2.48 2.07
CA THR A 59 -7.29 -1.42 1.10
C THR A 59 -7.50 -0.08 1.76
N TYR A 60 -7.23 0.98 1.01
CA TYR A 60 -7.73 2.30 1.36
C TYR A 60 -9.26 2.29 1.19
N CYS A 61 -10.00 2.69 2.22
CA CYS A 61 -11.45 2.63 2.22
C CYS A 61 -12.10 3.78 3.01
N ASP A 62 -13.39 3.96 2.78
CA ASP A 62 -14.26 4.87 3.52
C ASP A 62 -15.55 4.16 3.93
N ALA A 63 -16.54 4.94 4.40
CA ALA A 63 -17.81 4.41 4.87
C ALA A 63 -18.65 3.75 3.76
N ASP A 64 -18.44 4.12 2.50
CA ASP A 64 -19.28 3.73 1.37
C ASP A 64 -18.63 2.63 0.51
N GLY A 65 -17.29 2.55 0.50
CA GLY A 65 -16.55 1.60 -0.33
C GLY A 65 -15.04 1.65 -0.16
N PHE A 66 -14.33 1.13 -1.15
CA PHE A 66 -12.87 0.99 -1.14
C PHE A 66 -12.26 1.10 -2.55
N TRP A 67 -10.95 1.36 -2.60
CA TRP A 67 -10.19 1.49 -3.84
C TRP A 67 -9.31 0.27 -4.11
N ILE A 68 -9.39 -0.24 -5.34
CA ILE A 68 -8.53 -1.33 -5.84
C ILE A 68 -7.92 -1.00 -7.19
N ASP A 69 -6.73 -1.53 -7.44
CA ASP A 69 -6.06 -1.47 -8.73
C ASP A 69 -5.98 -2.83 -9.45
N ASN A 70 -6.45 -3.90 -8.80
CA ASN A 70 -6.43 -5.26 -9.33
C ASN A 70 -7.51 -6.13 -8.67
N ASP A 71 -7.63 -7.38 -9.14
CA ASP A 71 -8.46 -8.40 -8.51
C ASP A 71 -7.94 -8.66 -7.07
N LEU A 72 -8.84 -8.95 -6.12
CA LEU A 72 -8.52 -9.06 -4.69
C LEU A 72 -7.47 -10.14 -4.36
N ASP A 73 -7.39 -11.21 -5.16
CA ASP A 73 -6.41 -12.29 -5.01
C ASP A 73 -5.08 -12.00 -5.73
N LYS A 74 -4.96 -10.83 -6.39
CA LYS A 74 -3.79 -10.37 -7.15
C LYS A 74 -3.27 -9.02 -6.64
N LEU A 75 -3.62 -8.65 -5.41
CA LEU A 75 -3.11 -7.42 -4.79
C LEU A 75 -1.59 -7.48 -4.67
N GLY A 76 -0.93 -6.40 -5.11
CA GLY A 76 0.51 -6.30 -5.15
C GLY A 76 1.15 -5.86 -3.83
N PRO A 77 2.49 -5.73 -3.80
CA PRO A 77 3.22 -5.32 -2.60
C PRO A 77 2.75 -3.99 -2.00
N GLN A 78 2.22 -3.05 -2.79
CA GLN A 78 1.75 -1.74 -2.32
C GLN A 78 0.67 -1.82 -1.22
N TYR A 79 -0.07 -2.92 -1.13
CA TYR A 79 -1.08 -3.16 -0.09
C TYR A 79 -0.49 -3.65 1.26
N TYR A 80 0.83 -3.85 1.32
CA TYR A 80 1.57 -4.27 2.52
C TYR A 80 2.51 -3.17 3.04
N ILE A 81 2.37 -1.94 2.53
CA ILE A 81 3.00 -0.78 3.15
C ILE A 81 2.41 -0.65 4.55
N ASN A 82 3.23 -0.31 5.54
CA ASN A 82 2.79 -0.19 6.93
C ASN A 82 2.82 1.27 7.38
N HIS A 83 2.12 1.55 8.48
CA HIS A 83 2.14 2.88 9.09
C HIS A 83 3.50 3.20 9.75
N SER A 84 3.93 4.45 9.63
CA SER A 84 4.95 5.07 10.48
C SER A 84 4.61 6.53 10.77
N HIS A 85 5.12 7.06 11.90
CA HIS A 85 5.12 8.50 12.20
C HIS A 85 6.29 9.25 11.54
N ASP A 86 7.27 8.53 11.01
CA ASP A 86 8.37 9.05 10.17
C ASP A 86 8.42 8.27 8.83
N PRO A 87 7.41 8.45 7.96
CA PRO A 87 7.29 7.68 6.72
C PRO A 87 8.40 8.04 5.73
N ASN A 88 8.63 7.15 4.77
CA ASN A 88 9.57 7.35 3.66
C ASN A 88 8.91 7.26 2.28
N VAL A 89 7.63 6.91 2.24
CA VAL A 89 6.79 6.98 1.04
C VAL A 89 5.52 7.78 1.34
N ALA A 90 4.83 8.21 0.29
CA ALA A 90 3.51 8.83 0.39
C ALA A 90 2.60 8.34 -0.73
N TYR A 91 1.39 7.91 -0.35
CA TYR A 91 0.33 7.53 -1.27
C TYR A 91 -0.46 8.76 -1.75
N ASN A 92 -0.60 8.89 -3.08
CA ASN A 92 -1.44 9.90 -3.70
C ASN A 92 -2.79 9.26 -4.08
N LYS A 93 -3.80 9.49 -3.25
CA LYS A 93 -5.16 8.95 -3.44
C LYS A 93 -5.85 9.36 -4.74
N ASP A 94 -5.51 10.55 -5.27
CA ASP A 94 -6.14 11.05 -6.50
C ASP A 94 -5.64 10.30 -7.74
N THR A 95 -4.45 9.71 -7.66
CA THR A 95 -3.79 9.00 -8.77
C THR A 95 -3.54 7.52 -8.50
N GLY A 96 -3.71 7.08 -7.25
CA GLY A 96 -3.34 5.75 -6.77
C GLY A 96 -1.83 5.44 -6.78
N LYS A 97 -0.97 6.43 -7.03
CA LYS A 97 0.48 6.26 -7.10
C LYS A 97 1.14 6.36 -5.73
N LEU A 98 2.24 5.62 -5.55
CA LEU A 98 3.08 5.72 -4.36
C LEU A 98 4.45 6.30 -4.74
N TYR A 99 4.88 7.31 -3.99
CA TYR A 99 6.15 8.02 -4.24
C TYR A 99 7.09 7.91 -3.05
N ALA A 100 8.40 7.84 -3.31
CA ALA A 100 9.42 8.08 -2.29
C ALA A 100 9.45 9.57 -1.92
N ILE A 101 9.40 9.91 -0.64
CA ILE A 101 9.45 11.31 -0.16
C ILE A 101 10.83 11.71 0.40
N LYS A 102 11.74 10.74 0.51
CA LYS A 102 13.17 10.89 0.84
C LYS A 102 13.96 9.79 0.11
N ASP A 103 15.29 9.92 0.07
CA ASP A 103 16.13 8.83 -0.45
C ASP A 103 15.99 7.60 0.45
N ILE A 104 15.81 6.43 -0.16
CA ILE A 104 15.61 5.15 0.53
C ILE A 104 16.75 4.22 0.14
N LEU A 105 17.60 3.84 1.09
CA LEU A 105 18.65 2.85 0.85
C LEU A 105 18.05 1.46 0.65
N ALA A 106 18.77 0.54 0.02
CA ALA A 106 18.38 -0.86 -0.09
C ALA A 106 18.15 -1.52 1.30
N ASN A 107 17.18 -2.43 1.36
CA ASN A 107 16.73 -3.18 2.55
C ASN A 107 16.07 -2.33 3.66
N VAL A 108 15.57 -1.16 3.31
CA VAL A 108 14.79 -0.29 4.21
C VAL A 108 13.30 -0.57 4.00
N GLU A 109 12.55 -0.69 5.10
CA GLU A 109 11.09 -0.88 5.04
C GLU A 109 10.41 0.40 4.58
N LEU A 110 9.53 0.29 3.58
CA LEU A 110 8.69 1.37 3.09
C LEU A 110 7.49 1.53 4.03
N THR A 111 7.28 2.76 4.50
CA THR A 111 6.18 3.10 5.41
C THR A 111 5.55 4.43 5.02
N ASP A 112 4.23 4.52 5.21
CA ASP A 112 3.42 5.71 4.96
C ASP A 112 2.74 6.18 6.25
N TYR A 113 2.21 7.39 6.26
CA TYR A 113 1.41 7.90 7.37
C TYR A 113 -0.07 7.64 7.13
N TYR A 114 -0.64 6.70 7.88
CA TYR A 114 -2.08 6.47 7.88
C TYR A 114 -2.74 7.49 8.78
N PHE A 115 -3.85 8.09 8.36
CA PHE A 115 -4.62 8.98 9.21
C PHE A 115 -5.29 8.20 10.34
N PRO A 116 -5.63 8.83 11.48
CA PRO A 116 -6.17 8.12 12.64
C PRO A 116 -7.37 7.19 12.33
N GLY A 117 -8.24 7.55 11.39
CA GLY A 117 -9.37 6.71 10.98
C GLY A 117 -9.01 5.46 10.18
N GLU A 118 -7.78 5.39 9.66
CA GLU A 118 -7.24 4.26 8.87
C GLU A 118 -6.42 3.29 9.74
N ARG A 119 -6.26 3.61 11.03
CA ARG A 119 -5.42 2.85 11.98
C ARG A 119 -6.22 1.92 12.88
N ASP A 120 -7.50 1.72 12.62
CA ASP A 120 -8.35 0.88 13.47
C ASP A 120 -8.10 -0.61 13.21
N TRP A 121 -6.83 -1.00 13.31
CA TRP A 121 -6.31 -2.36 13.09
C TRP A 121 -6.56 -3.26 14.29
N ARG A 122 -7.64 -3.02 15.05
CA ARG A 122 -7.92 -3.78 16.26
C ARG A 122 -8.25 -5.22 15.88
N ILE A 123 -7.27 -6.08 16.14
CA ILE A 123 -7.47 -7.50 16.47
C ILE A 123 -8.22 -7.57 17.80
#